data_AF-A0AAW1VKE3-F1
#
_entry.id   AF-A0AAW1VKE3-F1
#
_cell.length_a   1.000
_cell.length_b   1.000
_cell.length_c   1.000
_cell.angle_alpha   90.00
_cell.angle_beta   90.00
_cell.angle_gamma   90.00
#
_symmetry.space_group_name_H-M   'P 1'
#
loop_
_entity.id
_entity.type
_entity.pdbx_description
1 polymer ?
#
loop_
_entity_poly.entity_id
_entity_poly.type
_entity_poly.pdbx_seq_one_letter_code
_entity_poly.pdbx_strand_id
1 'polypeptide(L)'
;MMPYTMVIDGFCKKGDVKIGFKLLKEMQGDGHVPSVVTYNVLMNGLCKQGQMKNANMLLNAMINVGVVPDDITYNILLEGHCKHGNPDDFEKLWSEKGLVLNYASYNSLISELNKSLKNHQKR
;
A
#
# COMPACT_ATOMS: atom_id res chain seq x y z
N MET A 1 16.93 8.51 -5.62
CA MET A 1 15.87 7.71 -6.30
C MET A 1 16.54 6.95 -7.43
N MET A 2 16.56 5.62 -7.41
CA MET A 2 17.23 4.82 -8.45
C MET A 2 16.42 4.90 -9.76
N PRO A 3 17.07 4.82 -10.94
CA PRO A 3 16.39 4.92 -12.24
C PRO A 3 15.20 3.95 -12.38
N TYR A 4 15.31 2.72 -11.86
CA TYR A 4 14.21 1.74 -11.83
C TYR A 4 12.95 2.28 -11.15
N THR A 5 13.08 2.87 -9.95
CA THR A 5 11.93 3.40 -9.20
C THR A 5 11.20 4.50 -9.97
N MET A 6 11.94 5.35 -10.69
CA MET A 6 11.36 6.42 -11.50
C MET A 6 10.59 5.86 -12.72
N VAL A 7 11.14 4.85 -13.39
CA VAL A 7 10.46 4.21 -14.54
C VAL A 7 9.22 3.44 -14.07
N ILE A 8 9.32 2.70 -12.95
CA ILE A 8 8.20 2.00 -12.31
C ILE A 8 7.07 2.99 -11.98
N ASP A 9 7.39 4.15 -11.42
CA ASP A 9 6.41 5.19 -11.10
C ASP A 9 5.72 5.76 -12.34
N GLY A 10 6.49 6.01 -13.40
CA GLY A 10 5.94 6.42 -14.69
C GLY A 10 4.89 5.44 -15.24
N PHE A 11 5.16 4.13 -15.19
CA PHE A 11 4.22 3.11 -15.66
C PHE A 11 3.01 2.96 -14.73
N CYS A 12 3.21 2.96 -13.41
CA CYS A 12 2.12 2.86 -12.44
C CYS A 12 1.15 4.04 -12.56
N LYS A 13 1.67 5.26 -12.76
CA LYS A 13 0.85 6.47 -12.99
C LYS A 13 0.03 6.40 -14.28
N LYS A 14 0.52 5.71 -15.31
CA LYS A 14 -0.21 5.44 -16.56
C LYS A 14 -1.20 4.28 -16.46
N GLY A 15 -1.31 3.65 -15.30
CA GLY A 15 -2.19 2.49 -15.08
C GLY A 15 -1.57 1.15 -15.52
N ASP A 16 -0.31 1.12 -15.95
CA ASP A 16 0.37 -0.12 -16.31
C ASP A 16 1.21 -0.67 -15.15
N VAL A 17 0.51 -1.07 -14.10
CA VAL A 17 1.14 -1.65 -12.90
C VAL A 17 1.81 -2.99 -13.21
N LYS A 18 1.35 -3.70 -14.26
CA LYS A 18 1.96 -4.97 -14.70
C LYS A 18 3.40 -4.76 -15.16
N ILE A 19 3.66 -3.73 -15.96
CA ILE A 19 5.03 -3.36 -16.34
C ILE A 19 5.85 -2.97 -15.10
N GLY A 20 5.25 -2.23 -14.16
CA GLY A 20 5.89 -1.91 -12.88
C GLY A 20 6.40 -3.16 -12.14
N PHE A 21 5.58 -4.22 -12.05
CA PHE A 21 5.99 -5.48 -11.44
C PHE A 21 7.05 -6.25 -12.24
N LYS A 22 7.02 -6.16 -13.57
CA LYS A 22 8.07 -6.75 -14.40
C LYS A 22 9.42 -6.10 -14.10
N LEU A 23 9.45 -4.76 -14.02
CA LEU A 23 10.65 -4.00 -13.70
C LEU A 23 11.12 -4.23 -12.25
N LEU A 24 10.21 -4.47 -11.30
CA LEU A 24 10.57 -4.89 -9.95
C LEU A 24 11.34 -6.22 -9.97
N LYS A 25 10.87 -7.20 -10.73
CA LYS A 25 11.53 -8.51 -10.86
C LYS A 25 12.88 -8.41 -11.56
N GLU A 26 12.97 -7.58 -12.59
CA GLU A 26 14.22 -7.30 -13.29
C GLU A 26 15.25 -6.66 -12.35
N MET A 27 14.84 -5.62 -11.60
CA MET A 27 15.66 -5.00 -10.57
C MET A 27 16.20 -6.03 -9.56
N GLN A 28 15.35 -6.95 -9.09
CA GLN A 28 15.78 -8.03 -8.18
C GLN A 28 16.73 -9.04 -8.85
N GLY A 29 16.46 -9.40 -10.11
CA GLY A 29 17.32 -10.30 -10.90
C GLY A 29 18.71 -9.73 -11.17
N ASP A 30 18.80 -8.41 -11.30
CA ASP A 30 20.06 -7.67 -11.43
C ASP A 30 20.80 -7.50 -10.09
N GLY A 31 20.26 -8.07 -9.00
CA GLY A 31 20.85 -8.01 -7.66
C GLY A 31 20.57 -6.71 -6.91
N HIS A 32 19.69 -5.85 -7.40
CA HIS A 32 19.30 -4.63 -6.72
C HIS A 32 18.13 -4.88 -5.75
N VAL A 33 18.26 -4.35 -4.54
CA VAL A 33 17.22 -4.46 -3.50
C VAL A 33 16.18 -3.34 -3.68
N PRO A 34 14.90 -3.67 -3.92
CA PRO A 34 13.85 -2.65 -4.01
C PRO A 34 13.68 -1.90 -2.70
N SER A 35 13.63 -0.56 -2.78
CA SER A 35 13.43 0.31 -1.62
C SER A 35 11.96 0.42 -1.22
N VAL A 36 11.68 0.95 -0.02
CA VAL A 36 10.32 1.33 0.43
C VAL A 36 9.58 2.18 -0.60
N VAL A 37 10.27 3.14 -1.23
CA VAL A 37 9.69 3.99 -2.28
C VAL A 37 9.21 3.17 -3.48
N THR A 38 9.95 2.12 -3.86
CA THR A 38 9.60 1.26 -5.00
C THR A 38 8.32 0.48 -4.71
N TYR A 39 8.20 -0.05 -3.49
CA TYR A 39 6.98 -0.72 -3.04
C TYR A 39 5.79 0.24 -2.93
N ASN A 40 5.99 1.45 -2.39
CA ASN A 40 4.94 2.47 -2.27
C ASN A 40 4.35 2.87 -3.62
N VAL A 41 5.20 3.06 -4.62
CA VAL A 41 4.76 3.36 -5.99
C VAL A 41 3.85 2.27 -6.55
N LEU A 42 4.26 1.00 -6.43
CA LEU A 42 3.46 -0.14 -6.92
C LEU A 42 2.16 -0.30 -6.14
N MET A 43 2.20 -0.17 -4.81
CA MET A 43 1.01 -0.20 -3.95
C MET A 43 0.02 0.91 -4.33
N ASN A 44 0.50 2.13 -4.56
CA ASN A 44 -0.35 3.25 -4.99
C ASN A 44 -1.00 2.96 -6.35
N GLY A 45 -0.24 2.42 -7.30
CA GLY A 45 -0.77 1.98 -8.59
C GLY A 45 -1.89 0.94 -8.44
N LEU A 46 -1.69 -0.08 -7.59
CA LEU A 46 -2.71 -1.09 -7.30
C LEU A 46 -3.96 -0.49 -6.62
N CYS A 47 -3.77 0.40 -5.64
CA CYS A 47 -4.87 1.07 -4.94
C CYS A 47 -5.72 1.91 -5.91
N LYS A 48 -5.08 2.63 -6.84
CA LYS A 48 -5.77 3.42 -7.88
C LYS A 48 -6.56 2.56 -8.87
N GLN A 49 -6.23 1.27 -9.00
CA GLN A 49 -6.97 0.31 -9.82
C GLN A 49 -8.00 -0.49 -9.02
N GLY A 50 -8.22 -0.15 -7.75
CA GLY A 50 -9.11 -0.89 -6.86
C GLY A 50 -8.61 -2.29 -6.49
N GLN A 51 -7.35 -2.64 -6.78
CA GLN A 51 -6.79 -3.96 -6.54
C GLN A 51 -6.26 -4.09 -5.10
N MET A 52 -7.11 -3.83 -4.10
CA MET A 52 -6.71 -3.77 -2.69
C MET A 52 -6.13 -5.08 -2.16
N LYS A 53 -6.65 -6.23 -2.62
CA LYS A 53 -6.09 -7.55 -2.26
C LYS A 53 -4.62 -7.68 -2.68
N ASN A 54 -4.30 -7.24 -3.90
CA ASN A 54 -2.93 -7.26 -4.42
C ASN A 54 -2.03 -6.26 -3.67
N ALA A 55 -2.55 -5.08 -3.33
CA ALA A 55 -1.81 -4.08 -2.56
C ALA A 55 -1.44 -4.61 -1.16
N ASN A 56 -2.39 -5.25 -0.48
CA ASN A 56 -2.14 -5.91 0.81
C ASN A 56 -1.15 -7.08 0.69
N MET A 57 -1.22 -7.88 -0.38
CA MET A 57 -0.22 -8.93 -0.63
C MET A 57 1.17 -8.34 -0.85
N LEU A 58 1.28 -7.19 -1.52
CA LEU A 58 2.55 -6.52 -1.75
C LEU A 58 3.15 -5.95 -0.44
N LEU A 59 2.32 -5.40 0.45
CA LEU A 59 2.76 -5.03 1.81
C LEU A 59 3.36 -6.24 2.55
N ASN A 60 2.67 -7.39 2.52
CA ASN A 60 3.19 -8.61 3.15
C ASN A 60 4.52 -9.06 2.53
N ALA A 61 4.64 -9.00 1.21
CA ALA A 61 5.88 -9.36 0.51
C ALA A 61 7.03 -8.44 0.93
N MET A 62 6.80 -7.13 0.99
CA MET A 62 7.75 -6.11 1.45
C MET A 62 8.27 -6.41 2.86
N ILE A 63 7.37 -6.73 3.81
CA ILE A 63 7.72 -7.10 5.19
C ILE A 63 8.52 -8.40 5.23
N ASN A 64 8.10 -9.43 4.48
CA ASN A 64 8.76 -10.73 4.46
C ASN A 64 10.19 -10.68 3.94
N VAL A 65 10.51 -9.71 3.06
CA VAL A 65 11.88 -9.49 2.57
C VAL A 65 12.67 -8.49 3.43
N GLY A 66 12.13 -8.10 4.59
CA GLY A 66 12.80 -7.23 5.56
C GLY A 66 12.77 -5.74 5.22
N VAL A 67 11.98 -5.32 4.23
CA VAL A 67 11.81 -3.89 3.92
C VAL A 67 10.72 -3.34 4.84
N VAL A 68 11.09 -2.38 5.69
CA VAL A 68 10.20 -1.81 6.71
C VAL A 68 9.24 -0.80 6.06
N PRO A 69 7.92 -0.98 6.19
CA PRO A 69 6.93 0.02 5.77
C PRO A 69 7.05 1.34 6.55
N ASP A 70 6.83 2.44 5.86
CA ASP A 70 6.82 3.80 6.43
C ASP A 70 5.39 4.40 6.49
N ASP A 71 5.26 5.59 7.07
CA ASP A 71 3.96 6.28 7.17
C ASP A 71 3.31 6.52 5.80
N ILE A 72 4.12 6.74 4.76
CA ILE A 72 3.64 6.91 3.38
C ILE A 72 2.99 5.62 2.89
N THR A 73 3.58 4.46 3.19
CA THR A 73 3.05 3.14 2.86
C THR A 73 1.63 2.97 3.39
N TYR A 74 1.43 3.31 4.66
CA TYR A 74 0.13 3.18 5.34
C TYR A 74 -0.90 4.17 4.83
N ASN A 75 -0.49 5.41 4.58
CA ASN A 75 -1.38 6.43 4.02
C ASN A 75 -1.92 6.00 2.64
N ILE A 76 -1.07 5.40 1.79
CA ILE A 76 -1.47 4.88 0.48
C ILE A 76 -2.55 3.79 0.63
N LEU A 77 -2.33 2.82 1.53
CA LEU A 77 -3.27 1.73 1.74
C LEU A 77 -4.58 2.21 2.37
N LEU A 78 -4.50 3.14 3.31
CA LEU A 78 -5.69 3.77 3.92
C LEU A 78 -6.53 4.47 2.85
N GLU A 79 -5.90 5.33 2.04
CA GLU A 79 -6.59 6.02 0.96
C GLU A 79 -7.21 5.03 -0.04
N GLY A 80 -6.49 3.95 -0.35
CA GLY A 80 -6.97 2.86 -1.19
C GLY A 80 -8.21 2.17 -0.62
N HIS A 81 -8.18 1.78 0.66
CA HIS A 81 -9.30 1.12 1.34
C HIS A 81 -10.50 2.05 1.50
N CYS A 82 -10.29 3.32 1.84
CA CYS A 82 -11.39 4.31 1.91
C CYS A 82 -12.10 4.51 0.57
N LYS A 83 -11.38 4.39 -0.56
CA LYS A 83 -11.93 4.62 -1.90
C LYS A 83 -12.51 3.37 -2.57
N HIS A 84 -11.90 2.20 -2.34
CA HIS A 84 -12.17 0.99 -3.11
C HIS A 84 -12.34 -0.28 -2.26
N GLY A 85 -12.02 -0.23 -0.96
CA GLY A 85 -12.17 -1.35 -0.04
C GLY A 85 -13.40 -1.20 0.84
N ASN A 86 -13.78 -2.29 1.51
CA ASN A 86 -14.66 -2.20 2.67
C ASN A 86 -13.77 -1.99 3.91
N PRO A 87 -14.02 -0.98 4.76
CA PRO A 87 -13.34 -0.83 6.06
C PRO A 87 -13.26 -2.14 6.86
N ASP A 88 -14.28 -2.99 6.78
CA ASP A 88 -14.31 -4.28 7.48
C ASP A 88 -13.26 -5.28 6.96
N ASP A 89 -12.96 -5.25 5.66
CA ASP A 89 -11.95 -6.11 5.04
C ASP A 89 -10.54 -5.74 5.53
N PHE A 90 -10.32 -4.45 5.79
CA PHE A 90 -9.09 -3.97 6.38
C PHE A 90 -8.92 -4.51 7.82
N GLU A 91 -9.93 -4.38 8.68
CA GLU A 91 -9.88 -4.86 10.07
C GLU A 91 -9.66 -6.38 10.14
N LYS A 92 -10.32 -7.14 9.26
CA LYS A 92 -10.14 -8.59 9.19
C LYS A 92 -8.72 -8.99 8.76
N LEU A 93 -8.22 -8.41 7.66
CA LEU A 93 -6.89 -8.74 7.17
C LEU A 93 -5.80 -8.32 8.17
N TRP A 94 -6.04 -7.25 8.93
CA TRP A 94 -5.11 -6.80 9.95
C TRP A 94 -5.14 -7.67 11.21
N SER A 95 -6.33 -8.05 11.69
CA SER A 95 -6.48 -8.94 12.85
C SER A 95 -5.88 -10.33 12.59
N GLU A 96 -5.96 -10.84 11.36
CA GLU A 96 -5.30 -12.09 10.94
C GLU A 96 -3.77 -11.98 10.86
N LYS A 97 -3.21 -10.77 10.76
CA LYS A 97 -1.78 -10.58 10.41
C LYS A 97 -0.86 -10.26 11.57
N GLY A 98 -1.36 -9.87 12.75
CA GLY A 98 -0.56 -9.80 13.99
C GLY A 98 0.74 -8.99 13.92
N LEU A 99 0.88 -8.07 12.95
CA LEU A 99 2.12 -7.35 12.71
C LEU A 99 2.18 -6.09 13.57
N VAL A 100 3.20 -6.04 14.42
CA VAL A 100 3.59 -4.89 15.25
C VAL A 100 4.21 -3.82 14.35
N LEU A 101 3.38 -3.18 13.54
CA LEU A 101 3.54 -1.75 13.36
C LEU A 101 2.67 -1.08 14.42
N ASN A 102 2.90 0.18 14.71
CA ASN A 102 2.11 0.91 15.70
C ASN A 102 0.65 1.00 15.22
N TYR A 103 -0.07 -0.09 15.44
CA TYR A 103 -1.46 -0.37 15.17
C TYR A 103 -2.34 0.62 15.91
N ALA A 104 -1.87 1.10 17.07
CA ALA A 104 -2.54 2.13 17.83
C ALA A 104 -2.60 3.47 17.07
N SER A 105 -1.55 3.85 16.33
CA SER A 105 -1.55 5.07 15.51
C SER A 105 -2.41 4.91 14.26
N TYR A 106 -2.34 3.76 13.59
CA TYR A 106 -3.15 3.50 12.41
C TYR A 106 -4.65 3.35 12.74
N ASN A 107 -4.99 2.62 13.82
CA ASN A 107 -6.36 2.51 14.33
C ASN A 107 -6.89 3.82 14.91
N SER A 108 -6.06 4.61 15.60
CA SER A 108 -6.49 5.93 16.06
C SER A 108 -6.93 6.77 14.87
N LEU A 109 -6.13 6.81 13.79
CA LEU A 109 -6.45 7.52 12.55
C LEU A 109 -7.70 6.98 11.86
N ILE A 110 -7.85 5.65 11.73
CA ILE A 110 -9.07 5.05 11.17
C ILE A 110 -10.30 5.36 12.01
N SER A 111 -10.20 5.21 13.33
CA SER A 111 -11.33 5.44 14.25
C SER A 111 -11.79 6.91 14.22
N GLU A 112 -10.85 7.84 14.06
CA GLU A 112 -11.10 9.28 13.98
C GLU A 112 -11.71 9.68 12.63
N LEU A 113 -11.24 9.09 11.53
CA LEU A 113 -11.82 9.28 10.20
C LEU A 113 -13.23 8.67 10.08
N ASN A 114 -13.45 7.47 10.62
CA ASN A 114 -14.77 6.83 10.66
C ASN A 114 -15.78 7.62 11.50
N LYS A 115 -15.35 8.21 12.63
CA LYS A 115 -16.17 9.15 13.40
C LYS A 115 -16.50 10.41 12.59
N SER A 116 -15.52 10.95 11.87
CA SER A 116 -15.71 12.17 11.06
C SER A 116 -16.69 11.95 9.90
N LEU A 117 -16.61 10.81 9.22
CA LEU A 117 -17.52 10.45 8.13
C LEU A 117 -18.96 10.19 8.62
N LYS A 118 -19.14 9.54 9.79
CA LYS A 118 -20.48 9.34 10.40
C LYS A 118 -21.15 10.66 10.81
N ASN A 119 -20.37 11.69 11.15
CA ASN A 119 -20.90 13.02 11.47
C ASN A 119 -21.31 13.82 10.22
N HIS A 120 -20.73 13.54 9.06
CA HIS A 120 -21.11 14.16 7.79
C HIS A 120 -22.35 13.56 7.13
N GLN A 121 -22.78 12.36 7.53
CA GLN A 121 -24.03 11.73 7.04
C GLN A 121 -25.27 12.05 7.89
N LYS A 122 -25.12 12.82 8.99
CA LYS A 122 -26.21 13.21 9.91
C LYS A 122 -26.53 14.72 9.90
N ARG A 123 -26.04 15.47 8.92
CA ARG A 123 -26.36 16.89 8.75
C ARG A 123 -27.04 17.16 7.42
#